data_AF-A0A7Z7YHT8-F1
#
_entry.id   AF-A0A7Z7YHT8-F1
#
_cell.length_a   1.000
_cell.length_b   1.000
_cell.length_c   1.000
_cell.angle_alpha   90.00
_cell.angle_beta   90.00
_cell.angle_gamma   90.00
#
_symmetry.space_group_name_H-M   'P 1'
#
loop_
_entity.id
_entity.type
_entity.pdbx_description
1 polymer ?
#
loop_
_entity_poly.entity_id
_entity_poly.type
_entity_poly.pdbx_seq_one_letter_code
_entity_poly.pdbx_strand_id
1 'polypeptide(L)' 'MDNAVLNSEFIATKAGNITVYNYDSETREYISTSTEYLAV' A
#
# COMPACT_ATOMS: atom_id res chain seq x y z
N MET A 1 -5.01 11.59 -8.46
CA MET A 1 -4.16 10.39 -8.31
C MET A 1 -5.10 9.21 -8.23
N ASP A 2 -4.96 8.25 -9.15
CA ASP A 2 -5.83 7.06 -9.15
C ASP A 2 -5.29 6.03 -8.15
N ASN A 3 -6.19 5.37 -7.43
CA ASN A 3 -5.84 4.26 -6.53
C ASN A 3 -5.69 2.97 -7.33
N ALA A 4 -4.78 2.10 -6.89
CA ALA A 4 -4.68 0.74 -7.42
C ALA A 4 -5.95 -0.06 -7.07
N VAL A 5 -6.34 -0.98 -7.95
CA VAL A 5 -7.43 -1.95 -7.68
C VAL A 5 -6.80 -3.33 -7.54
N LEU A 6 -7.08 -4.02 -6.42
CA LEU A 6 -6.57 -5.36 -6.15
C LEU A 6 -7.67 -6.41 -6.35
N ASN A 7 -7.29 -7.62 -6.77
CA ASN A 7 -8.18 -8.78 -6.75
C ASN A 7 -8.26 -9.41 -5.33
N SER A 8 -8.94 -10.55 -5.20
CA SER A 8 -9.07 -11.30 -3.93
C SER A 8 -7.74 -11.80 -3.37
N GLU A 9 -6.72 -11.93 -4.21
CA GLU A 9 -5.37 -12.39 -3.85
C GLU A 9 -4.41 -11.22 -3.56
N PHE A 10 -4.93 -9.99 -3.45
CA PHE A 10 -4.15 -8.77 -3.25
C PHE A 10 -3.16 -8.44 -4.38
N ILE A 11 -3.45 -8.89 -5.61
CA ILE A 11 -2.67 -8.58 -6.82
C ILE A 11 -3.33 -7.42 -7.57
N ALA A 12 -2.52 -6.47 -8.05
CA ALA A 12 -3.01 -5.33 -8.82
C ALA A 12 -3.66 -5.77 -10.15
N THR A 13 -4.86 -5.24 -10.40
CA THR A 13 -5.62 -5.38 -11.66
C THR A 13 -5.80 -4.03 -12.36
N LYS A 14 -5.60 -2.92 -11.64
CA LYS A 14 -5.47 -1.56 -12.18
C LYS A 14 -4.29 -0.87 -11.51
N ALA A 15 -3.40 -0.27 -12.29
CA ALA A 15 -2.26 0.48 -11.78
C ALA A 15 -2.73 1.75 -11.07
N GLY A 16 -2.00 2.15 -10.03
CA GLY A 16 -2.34 3.32 -9.23
C GLY A 16 -1.56 3.35 -7.93
N ASN A 17 -1.94 4.26 -7.05
CA ASN A 17 -1.27 4.44 -5.78
C ASN A 17 -1.89 3.57 -4.67
N ILE A 18 -1.05 3.17 -3.72
CA ILE A 18 -1.44 2.56 -2.46
C ILE A 18 -0.83 3.36 -1.29
N THR A 19 -1.45 3.26 -0.12
CA THR A 19 -0.86 3.75 1.13
C THR A 19 -0.14 2.59 1.81
N VAL A 20 1.16 2.76 2.04
CA VAL A 20 1.95 1.82 2.85
C VAL A 20 2.08 2.39 4.25
N TYR A 21 1.75 1.57 5.25
CA TYR A 21 1.88 1.93 6.66
C TYR A 21 3.16 1.30 7.22
N ASN A 22 4.10 2.12 7.66
CA ASN A 22 5.35 1.65 8.25
C ASN A 22 5.11 1.26 9.71
N TYR A 23 5.19 -0.04 10.00
CA TYR A 23 5.02 -0.61 11.33
C TYR A 23 6.39 -0.85 11.98
N ASP A 24 6.56 -0.32 13.19
CA ASP A 24 7.70 -0.62 14.06
C ASP A 24 7.33 -1.77 15.00
N SER A 25 8.07 -2.88 14.89
CA SER A 25 7.82 -4.09 15.66
C SER A 25 8.32 -4.02 17.10
N GLU A 26 9.23 -3.10 17.43
CA GLU A 26 9.74 -2.92 18.79
C GLU A 26 8.70 -2.23 19.68
N THR A 27 8.15 -1.12 19.19
CA THR A 27 7.13 -0.33 19.89
C THR A 27 5.70 -0.82 19.66
N ARG A 28 5.48 -1.63 18.60
CA ARG A 28 4.16 -2.07 18.11
C ARG A 28 3.29 -0.93 17.60
N GLU A 29 3.90 0.04 16.94
CA GLU A 29 3.25 1.27 16.47
C GLU A 29 3.38 1.45 14.95
N TYR A 30 2.44 2.18 14.34
CA TYR A 30 2.58 2.70 12.99
C TYR A 30 3.20 4.09 13.05
N ILE A 31 4.42 4.24 12.55
CA ILE A 31 5.23 5.45 12.75
C ILE A 31 5.17 6.45 11.59
N SER A 32 4.78 6.00 10.40
CA SER A 32 4.61 6.86 9.22
C SER A 32 3.82 6.17 8.12
N THR A 33 3.47 6.95 7.08
CA THR A 33 2.85 6.45 5.85
C THR A 33 3.62 6.92 4.62
N SER A 34 3.71 6.07 3.60
CA SER A 34 4.16 6.44 2.26
C SER A 34 3.05 6.23 1.23
N THR A 35 3.12 6.97 0.13
CA THR A 35 2.33 6.70 -1.08
C THR A 35 3.25 6.03 -2.09
N GLU A 36 2.90 4.83 -2.51
CA GLU A 36 3.69 4.04 -3.46
C GLU A 36 2.86 3.70 -4.69
N TYR A 37 3.50 3.73 -5.86
CA TYR A 37 2.85 3.42 -7.12
C TYR A 37 2.99 1.93 -7.44
N LEU A 38 1.85 1.25 -7.64
CA LEU A 38 1.77 -0.16 -7.98
C LEU A 38 1.41 -0.32 -9.46
N ALA A 39 2.30 -0.95 -10.23
CA ALA A 39 2.08 -1.33 -11.62
C ALA A 39 1.30 -2.66 -11.73
N VAL A 40 0.76 -2.95 -12.93
CA VAL A 40 0.05 -4.21 -13.28
C VAL A 40 0.94 -5.07 -14.16
#